data_AF-B4QW51-F1
#
_entry.id   AF-B4QW51-F1
#
_cell.length_a   1.000
_cell.length_b   1.000
_cell.length_c   1.000
_cell.angle_alpha   90.00
_cell.angle_beta   90.00
_cell.angle_gamma   90.00
#
_symmetry.space_group_name_H-M   'P 1'
#
loop_
_entity.id
_entity.type
_entity.pdbx_description
1 polymer ?
#
loop_
_entity_poly.entity_id
_entity_poly.type
_entity_poly.pdbx_seq_one_letter_code
_entity_poly.pdbx_strand_id
1 'polypeptide(L)'
;MIERHVFEATINRLNEFYAEAEEGSCGTYCEGCIGCITAYLIYMCSETHYEKTLRKISKFVASQNERIYNAKGLQLIDPTYRGLRVIEITIFDRPGRT
;
A
#
# COMPACT_ATOMS: atom_id res chain seq x y z
N MET A 1 15.20 -9.22 -16.79
CA MET A 1 15.66 -8.24 -15.79
C MET A 1 14.85 -6.97 -15.97
N ILE A 2 14.35 -6.36 -14.88
CA ILE A 2 13.47 -5.17 -14.94
C ILE A 2 14.29 -3.92 -15.29
N GLU A 3 13.74 -3.04 -16.12
CA GLU A 3 14.37 -1.77 -16.44
C GLU A 3 14.44 -0.86 -15.21
N ARG A 4 15.59 -0.20 -15.01
CA ARG A 4 15.84 0.67 -13.86
C ARG A 4 14.75 1.73 -13.67
N HIS A 5 14.35 2.41 -14.75
CA HIS A 5 13.33 3.46 -14.69
C HIS A 5 11.95 2.93 -14.27
N VAL A 6 11.60 1.70 -14.64
CA VAL A 6 10.34 1.05 -14.24
C VAL A 6 10.37 0.76 -12.75
N PHE A 7 11.49 0.21 -12.27
CA PHE A 7 11.68 -0.05 -10.85
C PHE A 7 11.63 1.26 -10.04
N GLU A 8 12.36 2.29 -10.45
CA GLU A 8 12.35 3.61 -9.80
C GLU A 8 10.95 4.22 -9.78
N ALA A 9 10.18 4.12 -10.86
CA ALA A 9 8.79 4.61 -10.90
C ALA A 9 7.90 3.88 -9.87
N THR A 10 8.03 2.57 -9.74
CA THR A 10 7.31 1.79 -8.72
C THR A 10 7.66 2.25 -7.31
N ILE A 11 8.96 2.44 -7.02
CA ILE A 11 9.44 2.87 -5.71
C ILE A 11 8.98 4.30 -5.39
N ASN A 12 9.08 5.22 -6.35
CA ASN A 12 8.62 6.59 -6.17
C ASN A 12 7.13 6.63 -5.87
N ARG A 13 6.33 5.84 -6.59
CA ARG A 13 4.89 5.78 -6.35
C ARG A 13 4.53 5.17 -4.99
N LEU A 14 5.28 4.17 -4.53
CA LEU A 14 5.13 3.63 -3.16
C LEU A 14 5.44 4.70 -2.11
N ASN A 15 6.53 5.46 -2.30
CA ASN A 15 6.91 6.53 -1.38
C ASN A 15 5.85 7.63 -1.33
N GLU A 16 5.24 7.99 -2.46
CA GLU A 16 4.11 8.94 -2.50
C GLU A 16 2.92 8.44 -1.66
N PHE A 17 2.56 7.15 -1.74
CA PHE A 17 1.50 6.60 -0.91
C PHE A 17 1.86 6.59 0.58
N TYR A 18 3.12 6.35 0.94
CA TYR A 18 3.56 6.46 2.33
C TYR A 18 3.52 7.91 2.82
N ALA A 19 3.97 8.86 2.00
CA ALA A 19 3.87 10.29 2.33
C ALA A 19 2.41 10.71 2.54
N GLU A 20 1.49 10.29 1.66
CA GLU A 20 0.05 10.51 1.81
C GLU A 20 -0.46 9.93 3.15
N ALA A 21 -0.05 8.72 3.51
CA ALA A 21 -0.46 8.07 4.75
C ALA A 21 -0.06 8.87 6.00
N GLU A 22 1.14 9.46 5.98
CA GLU A 22 1.69 10.29 7.08
C GLU A 22 1.12 11.72 7.08
N GLU A 23 0.78 12.29 5.92
CA GLU A 23 0.28 13.66 5.79
C GLU A 23 -1.18 13.81 6.28
N GLY A 24 -1.97 12.73 6.28
CA GLY A 24 -3.39 12.73 6.65
C GLY A 24 -3.73 13.03 8.12
N SER A 25 -2.85 13.68 8.87
CA SER A 25 -3.03 14.09 10.25
C SER A 25 -3.35 15.60 10.37
N CYS A 26 -4.51 16.06 9.87
CA CYS A 26 -5.29 17.20 10.42
C CYS A 26 -6.48 17.51 9.48
N GLY A 27 -7.74 17.38 9.94
CA GLY A 27 -8.87 17.91 9.15
C GLY A 27 -10.27 17.29 9.30
N THR A 28 -10.57 16.48 10.31
CA THR A 28 -11.98 16.10 10.60
C THR A 28 -12.25 15.92 12.08
N TYR A 29 -11.60 16.76 12.88
CA TYR A 29 -12.19 17.11 14.16
C TYR A 29 -13.35 18.07 13.86
N CYS A 30 -14.47 17.52 13.39
CA CYS A 30 -15.77 18.13 13.66
C CYS A 30 -16.06 17.88 15.15
N GLU A 31 -15.34 18.69 15.92
CA GLU A 31 -15.16 18.85 17.35
C GLU A 31 -16.44 19.28 18.09
N GLY A 32 -17.62 19.21 17.45
CA GLY A 32 -18.89 19.68 18.05
C GLY A 32 -19.99 18.63 18.26
N CYS A 33 -20.10 17.62 17.39
CA CYS A 33 -21.29 16.73 17.37
C CYS A 33 -21.01 15.27 17.74
N ILE A 34 -19.74 14.87 17.84
CA ILE A 34 -19.32 13.47 18.07
C ILE A 34 -19.39 13.08 19.56
N GLY A 35 -19.57 14.04 20.48
CA GLY A 35 -19.75 13.77 21.90
C GLY A 35 -21.01 12.96 22.24
N CYS A 36 -22.04 12.98 21.38
CA CYS A 36 -23.31 12.29 21.64
C CYS A 36 -23.56 11.02 20.80
N ILE A 37 -22.73 10.73 19.78
CA ILE A 37 -22.93 9.59 18.84
C ILE A 37 -21.83 8.51 19.01
N THR A 38 -20.93 8.72 19.97
CA THR A 38 -19.65 8.01 20.14
C THR A 38 -19.75 6.49 20.28
N ALA A 39 -20.83 5.93 20.84
CA ALA A 39 -20.91 4.48 21.06
C ALA A 39 -21.11 3.64 19.79
N TYR A 40 -21.81 4.15 18.77
CA TYR A 40 -22.08 3.40 17.52
C TYR A 40 -21.10 3.75 16.39
N LEU A 41 -20.57 4.98 16.38
CA LEU A 41 -19.60 5.43 15.37
C LEU A 41 -18.20 4.85 15.56
N ILE A 42 -17.81 4.42 16.77
CA ILE A 42 -16.52 3.75 17.01
C ILE A 42 -16.35 2.52 16.11
N TYR A 43 -17.42 1.79 15.82
CA TYR A 43 -17.40 0.67 14.87
C TYR A 43 -17.31 1.11 13.40
N MET A 44 -17.80 2.31 13.04
CA MET A 44 -17.76 2.84 11.67
C MET A 44 -16.50 3.66 11.35
N CYS A 45 -15.80 4.16 12.37
CA CYS A 45 -14.47 4.77 12.24
C CYS A 45 -13.33 3.75 12.17
N SER A 46 -13.63 2.44 12.16
CA SER A 46 -12.70 1.29 12.12
C SER A 46 -11.82 1.18 10.89
N GLU A 47 -11.86 2.15 9.97
CA GLU A 47 -10.93 2.22 8.86
C GLU A 47 -10.24 3.58 8.92
N THR A 48 -9.15 3.63 9.70
CA THR A 48 -8.37 4.86 9.86
C THR A 48 -7.86 5.33 8.49
N HIS A 49 -7.62 6.63 8.32
CA HIS A 49 -7.02 7.19 7.10
C HIS A 49 -5.77 6.38 6.68
N TYR A 50 -4.95 6.05 7.67
CA TYR A 50 -3.78 5.21 7.52
C TYR A 50 -4.11 3.83 6.92
N GLU A 51 -5.07 3.10 7.49
CA GLU A 51 -5.49 1.79 6.98
C GLU A 51 -6.11 1.83 5.58
N LYS A 52 -6.77 2.93 5.20
CA LYS A 52 -7.25 3.13 3.82
C LYS A 52 -6.07 3.27 2.86
N THR A 53 -5.06 4.03 3.24
CA THR A 53 -3.86 4.23 2.43
C THR A 53 -3.03 2.95 2.32
N LEU A 54 -2.91 2.16 3.39
CA LEU A 54 -2.27 0.84 3.33
C LEU A 54 -2.97 -0.10 2.33
N ARG A 55 -4.30 -0.10 2.28
CA ARG A 55 -5.06 -0.86 1.27
C ARG A 55 -4.76 -0.41 -0.16
N LYS A 56 -4.53 0.88 -0.40
CA LYS A 56 -4.10 1.39 -1.72
C LYS A 56 -2.74 0.81 -2.10
N ILE A 57 -1.81 0.74 -1.14
CA ILE A 57 -0.48 0.15 -1.34
C ILE A 57 -0.58 -1.32 -1.71
N SER A 58 -1.35 -2.12 -0.96
CA SER A 58 -1.58 -3.54 -1.27
C SER A 58 -2.11 -3.75 -2.69
N LYS A 59 -3.12 -2.96 -3.09
CA LYS A 59 -3.69 -3.01 -4.45
C LYS A 59 -2.68 -2.61 -5.52
N PHE A 60 -1.89 -1.57 -5.24
CA PHE A 60 -0.85 -1.12 -6.16
C PHE A 60 0.21 -2.20 -6.38
N VAL A 61 0.76 -2.78 -5.31
CA VAL A 61 1.76 -3.86 -5.39
C VAL A 61 1.21 -5.06 -6.16
N ALA A 62 -0.02 -5.48 -5.88
CA ALA A 62 -0.67 -6.56 -6.62
C ALA A 62 -0.76 -6.26 -8.12
N SER A 63 -1.17 -5.03 -8.49
CA SER A 63 -1.25 -4.61 -9.89
C SER A 63 0.12 -4.54 -10.58
N GLN A 64 1.15 -4.05 -9.87
CA GLN A 64 2.52 -4.04 -10.40
C GLN A 64 3.02 -5.45 -10.63
N ASN A 65 2.79 -6.37 -9.70
CA ASN A 65 3.14 -7.78 -9.85
C ASN A 65 2.50 -8.40 -11.08
N GLU A 66 1.19 -8.23 -11.24
CA GLU A 66 0.44 -8.76 -12.39
C GLU A 66 0.97 -8.20 -13.72
N ARG A 67 1.19 -6.89 -13.81
CA ARG A 67 1.49 -6.21 -15.08
C ARG A 67 2.96 -6.23 -15.47
N ILE A 68 3.87 -6.25 -14.50
CA ILE A 68 5.29 -5.97 -14.72
C ILE A 68 6.17 -7.09 -14.15
N TYR A 69 6.07 -7.35 -12.84
CA TYR A 69 7.10 -8.14 -12.16
C TYR A 69 6.96 -9.65 -12.46
N ASN A 70 5.74 -10.20 -12.43
CA ASN A 70 5.52 -11.64 -12.65
C ASN A 70 5.99 -12.09 -14.02
N ALA A 71 5.75 -11.27 -15.06
CA ALA A 71 6.21 -11.53 -16.43
C ALA A 71 7.75 -11.58 -16.55
N LYS A 72 8.48 -11.02 -15.58
CA LYS A 72 9.94 -11.02 -15.50
C LYS A 72 10.47 -12.05 -14.51
N GLY A 73 9.62 -12.93 -13.97
CA GLY A 73 9.99 -13.89 -12.92
C GLY A 73 10.29 -13.23 -11.58
N LEU A 74 9.73 -12.04 -11.32
CA LEU A 74 9.89 -11.31 -10.07
C LEU A 74 8.54 -11.19 -9.36
N GLN A 75 8.55 -11.09 -8.04
CA GLN A 75 7.35 -10.73 -7.27
C GLN A 75 7.74 -9.83 -6.11
N LEU A 76 7.14 -8.65 -6.06
CA LEU A 76 7.17 -7.76 -4.91
C LEU A 76 6.25 -8.32 -3.82
N ILE A 77 6.77 -8.52 -2.62
CA ILE A 77 5.93 -8.81 -1.47
C ILE A 77 5.37 -7.48 -0.95
N ASP A 78 4.07 -7.46 -0.68
CA ASP A 78 3.42 -6.29 -0.08
C ASP A 78 4.14 -5.91 1.23
N PRO A 79 4.73 -4.70 1.32
CA PRO A 79 5.50 -4.27 2.48
C PRO A 79 4.67 -4.20 3.77
N THR A 80 3.33 -4.15 3.67
CA THR A 80 2.43 -4.16 4.86
C THR A 80 2.61 -5.44 5.67
N TYR A 81 2.91 -6.58 5.02
CA TYR A 81 3.23 -7.84 5.70
C TYR A 81 4.64 -7.87 6.32
N ARG A 82 5.44 -6.82 6.13
CA ARG A 82 6.79 -6.65 6.69
C ARG A 82 6.90 -5.44 7.62
N GLY A 83 5.77 -4.93 8.07
CA GLY A 83 5.71 -3.73 8.92
C GLY A 83 6.29 -2.50 8.24
N LEU A 84 6.25 -2.44 6.91
CA LEU A 84 6.70 -1.31 6.07
C LEU A 84 8.21 -1.01 6.11
N ARG A 85 9.02 -1.91 6.68
CA ARG A 85 10.46 -1.67 6.89
C ARG A 85 11.32 -1.99 5.68
N VAL A 86 10.87 -2.91 4.85
CA VAL A 86 11.64 -3.46 3.74
C VAL A 86 10.74 -3.72 2.54
N ILE A 87 11.33 -3.67 1.36
CA ILE A 87 10.73 -4.15 0.12
C ILE A 87 11.40 -5.47 -0.20
N GLU A 88 10.64 -6.55 -0.12
CA GLU A 88 11.11 -7.90 -0.44
C GLU A 88 10.75 -8.25 -1.88
N ILE A 89 11.72 -8.77 -2.63
CA ILE A 89 11.56 -9.18 -4.03
C ILE A 89 11.94 -10.65 -4.14
N THR A 90 10.98 -11.50 -4.50
CA THR A 90 11.21 -12.91 -4.81
C THR A 90 11.60 -13.03 -6.29
N ILE A 91 12.61 -13.86 -6.57
CA ILE A 91 13.04 -14.20 -7.93
C ILE A 91 12.66 -15.66 -8.17
N PHE A 92 11.87 -15.92 -9.20
CA PHE A 92 11.49 -17.26 -9.63
C PHE A 92 12.46 -17.77 -10.70
N ASP A 93 13.04 -18.94 -10.46
CA ASP A 93 14.07 -19.56 -11.30
C ASP A 93 13.51 -20.23 -12.58
N ARG A 94 12.22 -20.05 -12.91
CA ARG A 94 11.58 -20.74 -14.04
C ARG A 94 10.57 -19.90 -14.82
N PRO A 95 10.53 -20.00 -16.16
CA PRO A 95 9.40 -19.54 -16.95
C PRO A 95 8.17 -20.36 -16.52
N GLY A 96 7.05 -19.69 -16.26
CA GLY A 96 5.80 -20.33 -15.87
C GLY A 96 5.48 -21.48 -16.82
N ARG A 97 5.21 -22.67 -16.26
CA ARG A 97 4.64 -23.78 -17.02
C ARG A 97 3.30 -23.31 -17.58
N THR A 98 3.16 -23.47 -18.90
CA THR A 98 1.92 -23.41 -19.69
C THR A 98 0.75 -24.09 -19.01
#